data_AF-A0A847Z6R6-F1
#
_entry.id   AF-A0A847Z6R6-F1
#
_cell.length_a   1.000
_cell.length_b   1.000
_cell.length_c   1.000
_cell.angle_alpha   90.00
_cell.angle_beta   90.00
_cell.angle_gamma   90.00
#
_symmetry.space_group_name_H-M   'P 1'
#
loop_
_entity.id
_entity.type
_entity.pdbx_description
1 polymer ?
#
loop_
_entity_poly.entity_id
_entity_poly.type
_entity_poly.pdbx_seq_one_letter_code
_entity_poly.pdbx_strand_id
1 'polypeptide(L)' 'MDKLSNLPNIGKNTEKQLNDIGIFSADQLINTGSKQAWLKIKEMDSSACIHRLYGLEGAIRGIRKAELPDDVKKD' A
#
# COMPACT_ATOMS: atom_id res chain seq x y z
N MET A 1 5.61 -17.72 -0.45
CA MET A 1 5.25 -16.30 -0.63
C MET A 1 4.97 -15.75 0.74
N ASP A 2 5.79 -14.80 1.19
CA ASP A 2 5.53 -14.12 2.46
C ASP A 2 4.24 -13.32 2.37
N LYS A 3 3.54 -13.23 3.50
CA LYS A 3 2.30 -12.47 3.60
C LYS A 3 2.61 -10.98 3.42
N LEU A 4 1.78 -10.28 2.64
CA LEU A 4 1.85 -8.82 2.54
C LEU A 4 1.69 -8.16 3.90
N SER A 5 0.94 -8.78 4.81
CA SER A 5 0.80 -8.31 6.20
C SER A 5 2.09 -8.37 7.05
N ASN A 6 3.18 -8.94 6.52
CA ASN A 6 4.52 -8.83 7.13
C ASN A 6 5.23 -7.52 6.75
N LEU A 7 4.77 -6.81 5.72
CA LEU A 7 5.34 -5.53 5.31
C LEU A 7 4.97 -4.43 6.30
N PRO A 8 5.83 -3.41 6.48
CA PRO A 8 5.49 -2.30 7.35
C PRO A 8 4.23 -1.61 6.84
N ASN A 9 3.36 -1.22 7.77
CA ASN A 9 2.10 -0.52 7.51
C ASN A 9 1.00 -1.33 6.81
N ILE A 10 1.20 -2.62 6.50
CA ILE A 10 0.18 -3.47 5.89
C ILE A 10 -0.46 -4.36 6.97
N GLY A 11 -1.70 -4.04 7.34
CA GLY A 11 -2.52 -4.92 8.18
C GLY A 11 -3.30 -5.94 7.36
N LYS A 12 -3.95 -6.91 8.03
CA LYS A 12 -4.79 -7.94 7.38
C LYS A 12 -5.85 -7.37 6.44
N ASN A 13 -6.48 -6.25 6.81
CA ASN A 13 -7.50 -5.60 5.98
C ASN A 13 -6.90 -5.01 4.70
N THR A 14 -5.74 -4.37 4.78
CA THR A 14 -5.03 -3.82 3.61
C THR A 14 -4.50 -4.94 2.72
N GLU A 15 -3.96 -6.01 3.30
CA GLU A 15 -3.59 -7.22 2.56
C GLU A 15 -4.79 -7.81 1.82
N LYS A 16 -5.96 -7.92 2.46
CA LYS A 16 -7.17 -8.40 1.80
C LYS A 16 -7.54 -7.52 0.59
N GLN A 17 -7.51 -6.20 0.76
CA GLN A 17 -7.83 -5.27 -0.35
C GLN A 17 -6.82 -5.36 -1.49
N LEU A 18 -5.53 -5.51 -1.18
CA LEU A 18 -4.49 -5.76 -2.18
C LEU A 18 -4.77 -7.05 -2.95
N ASN A 19 -5.11 -8.13 -2.25
CA ASN A 19 -5.48 -9.40 -2.89
C ASN A 19 -6.74 -9.24 -3.77
N ASP A 20 -7.74 -8.48 -3.31
CA ASP A 20 -8.99 -8.23 -4.05
C ASP A 20 -8.72 -7.48 -5.38
N ILE A 21 -7.65 -6.65 -5.45
CA ILE A 21 -7.21 -5.96 -6.68
C ILE A 21 -6.10 -6.71 -7.45
N GLY A 22 -5.83 -7.96 -7.09
CA GLY A 22 -4.88 -8.84 -7.78
C GLY A 22 -3.41 -8.69 -7.40
N ILE A 23 -3.11 -8.10 -6.23
CA ILE A 23 -1.75 -7.95 -5.69
C ILE A 23 -1.58 -8.90 -4.50
N PHE A 24 -0.78 -9.95 -4.69
CA PHE A 24 -0.56 -11.05 -3.73
C PHE A 24 0.86 -11.11 -3.16
N SER A 25 1.79 -10.28 -3.65
CA SER A 25 3.18 -10.27 -3.18
C SER A 25 3.78 -8.86 -3.11
N ALA A 26 4.86 -8.72 -2.34
CA ALA A 26 5.62 -7.48 -2.25
C ALA A 26 6.14 -7.03 -3.62
N ASP A 27 6.65 -7.96 -4.44
CA ASP A 27 7.11 -7.66 -5.80
C ASP A 27 5.99 -7.11 -6.69
N GLN A 28 4.78 -7.68 -6.58
CA GLN A 28 3.63 -7.17 -7.32
C GLN A 28 3.22 -5.78 -6.85
N LEU A 29 3.29 -5.51 -5.54
CA LEU A 29 3.04 -4.18 -4.98
C LEU A 29 4.08 -3.17 -5.47
N ILE A 30 5.36 -3.53 -5.48
CA ILE A 30 6.46 -2.70 -5.98
C ILE A 30 6.27 -2.40 -7.47
N ASN A 31 6.00 -3.43 -8.28
CA ASN A 31 5.79 -3.29 -9.73
C ASN A 31 4.54 -2.48 -10.07
N THR A 32 3.49 -2.56 -9.25
CA THR A 32 2.28 -1.75 -9.43
C THR A 32 2.49 -0.30 -8.99
N GLY A 33 3.24 -0.09 -7.91
CA GLY A 33 3.40 1.21 -7.27
C GLY A 33 2.26 1.56 -6.31
N SER A 34 2.57 2.35 -5.28
CA SER A 34 1.65 2.72 -4.20
C SER A 34 0.43 3.48 -4.69
N LYS A 35 0.62 4.46 -5.58
CA LYS A 35 -0.46 5.30 -6.14
C LYS A 35 -1.46 4.49 -6.96
N GLN A 36 -0.98 3.63 -7.86
CA GLN A 36 -1.86 2.80 -8.69
C GLN A 36 -2.59 1.74 -7.86
N ALA A 37 -1.91 1.09 -6.92
CA ALA A 37 -2.55 0.17 -5.99
C ALA A 37 -3.63 0.88 -5.15
N TRP A 38 -3.34 2.08 -4.64
CA TRP A 38 -4.31 2.88 -3.90
C TRP A 38 -5.52 3.30 -4.74
N LEU A 39 -5.32 3.72 -6.00
CA LEU A 39 -6.42 4.07 -6.91
C LEU A 39 -7.35 2.88 -7.14
N LYS A 40 -6.80 1.69 -7.43
CA LYS A 40 -7.60 0.45 -7.58
C LYS A 40 -8.36 0.10 -6.30
N ILE A 41 -7.74 0.23 -5.12
CA ILE A 41 -8.44 0.04 -3.85
C ILE A 41 -9.57 1.07 -3.70
N LYS A 42 -9.33 2.34 -4.06
CA LYS A 42 -10.30 3.43 -3.94
C LYS A 42 -11.52 3.26 -4.85
N GLU A 43 -11.33 2.68 -6.03
CA GLU A 43 -12.43 2.31 -6.93
C GLU A 43 -13.38 1.29 -6.30
N MET A 44 -12.86 0.38 -5.48
CA MET A 44 -13.65 -0.63 -4.76
C MET A 44 -14.15 -0.15 -3.39
N ASP A 45 -13.36 0.67 -2.70
CA ASP A 45 -13.61 1.17 -1.35
C ASP A 45 -13.28 2.67 -1.30
N SER A 46 -14.32 3.50 -1.46
CA SER A 46 -14.20 4.95 -1.45
C SER A 46 -13.69 5.52 -0.11
N SER A 47 -13.69 4.73 0.96
CA SER A 47 -13.11 5.11 2.26
C SER A 47 -11.58 5.03 2.30
N ALA A 48 -10.94 4.57 1.22
CA ALA A 48 -9.49 4.53 1.09
C ALA A 48 -8.89 5.94 1.12
N CYS A 49 -8.55 6.40 2.34
CA CYS A 49 -7.98 7.72 2.56
C CYS A 49 -6.48 7.78 2.23
N ILE A 50 -5.92 9.00 2.27
CA ILE A 50 -4.51 9.27 1.96
C ILE A 50 -3.52 8.53 2.88
N HIS A 51 -3.89 8.24 4.14
CA HIS A 51 -3.04 7.44 5.02
C HIS A 51 -2.83 6.01 4.52
N ARG A 52 -3.74 5.50 3.70
CA ARG A 52 -3.60 4.19 3.06
C ARG A 52 -2.55 4.25 1.96
N LEU A 53 -2.56 5.31 1.14
CA LEU A 53 -1.51 5.56 0.16
C LEU A 53 -0.12 5.59 0.82
N TYR A 54 0.04 6.36 1.90
CA TYR A 54 1.31 6.41 2.64
C TYR A 54 1.69 5.06 3.26
N GLY A 55 0.71 4.27 3.70
CA GLY A 55 0.98 2.91 4.16
C GLY A 55 1.57 2.03 3.07
N LEU A 56 1.01 2.08 1.86
CA LEU A 56 1.51 1.34 0.70
C LEU A 56 2.91 1.82 0.29
N GLU A 57 3.15 3.12 0.26
CA GLU A 57 4.48 3.68 -0.07
C GLU A 57 5.53 3.29 0.98
N GLY A 58 5.19 3.35 2.27
CA GLY A 58 6.07 2.87 3.34
C GLY A 58 6.36 1.37 3.22
N ALA A 59 5.35 0.57 2.83
CA ALA A 59 5.52 -0.86 2.58
C ALA A 59 6.50 -1.14 1.44
N ILE A 60 6.38 -0.41 0.32
CA ILE A 60 7.30 -0.50 -0.83
C ILE A 60 8.73 -0.12 -0.43
N ARG A 61 8.89 0.91 0.39
CA ARG A 61 10.20 1.39 0.84
C ARG A 61 10.79 0.63 2.04
N GLY A 62 10.02 -0.29 2.64
CA GLY A 62 10.44 -1.01 3.83
C GLY A 62 10.54 -0.15 5.11
N ILE A 63 9.82 0.97 5.20
CA ILE A 63 9.87 1.91 6.34
C ILE A 63 8.47 2.22 6.89
N ARG A 64 8.37 2.76 8.11
CA ARG A 64 7.06 3.19 8.64
C ARG A 64 6.59 4.42 7.86
N LYS A 65 5.28 4.56 7.65
CA LYS A 65 4.71 5.71 6.91
C LYS A 65 5.05 7.08 7.53
N ALA A 66 5.35 7.12 8.82
CA ALA A 66 5.76 8.33 9.52
C ALA A 66 7.15 8.83 9.05
N GLU A 67 8.02 7.89 8.66
CA GLU A 67 9.39 8.11 8.19
C GLU A 67 9.46 8.46 6.70
N LEU A 68 8.31 8.46 6.01
CA LEU A 68 8.26 8.92 4.62
C LEU A 68 8.72 10.37 4.52
N PRO A 69 9.62 10.69 3.57
CA PRO A 69 10.01 12.06 3.28
C PRO A 69 8.80 12.95 2.96
N ASP A 70 8.88 14.22 3.34
CA ASP A 70 7.76 15.16 3.18
C ASP A 70 7.44 15.47 1.72
N ASP A 71 8.43 15.44 0.83
CA ASP A 71 8.25 15.55 -0.62
C ASP A 71 7.38 14.41 -1.16
N VAL A 72 7.55 13.19 -0.65
CA VAL A 72 6.73 12.03 -1.03
C VAL A 72 5.29 12.14 -0.53
N LYS A 73 5.06 12.82 0.60
CA LYS A 73 3.70 13.07 1.13
C LYS A 73 2.97 14.23 0.44
N LYS A 74 3.69 15.06 -0.32
CA LYS A 74 3.13 16.24 -1.00
C LYS A 74 2.75 15.97 -2.47
N ASP A 75 3.14 14.81 -2.99
CA ASP A 75 2.91 14.33 -4.36
C ASP A 75 1.63 13.50 -4.49
#